data_AF-A0A522KYV2-F1
#
_entry.id   AF-A0A522KYV2-F1
#
_cell.length_a   1.000
_cell.length_b   1.000
_cell.length_c   1.000
_cell.angle_alpha   90.00
_cell.angle_beta   90.00
_cell.angle_gamma   90.00
#
_symmetry.space_group_name_H-M   'P 1'
#
loop_
_entity.id
_entity.type
_entity.pdbx_description
1 polymer ?
#
loop_
_entity_poly.entity_id
_entity_poly.type
_entity_poly.pdbx_seq_one_letter_code
_entity_poly.pdbx_strand_id
1 'polypeptide(L)'
;IDFLKSQPYDLVIVETAGIGQSDSEIVDLVDFPVYVMTSDYGAASQLEKIDMIDFAELVVLNKFDKRGAEDALRDVRKQWKRNHTAFKVADEDVPVYPTIASQFNDPGVTWMFANLCRLLREKLHLEPSPSRGGQGGVASAVHCDWKPQLDTTLKEPRATVLIPGSRVRYLAEIAEQGRGINAGIAHQAEYASKAQHYYEALKELGDEKLPRPLELYRSADLQMPPTSQSVIPAQAGIASPTDEQPKSDAGLRRHDEHGVDRSLLRLRQRYNAALKELSHEAIHQLREWPALYASVTADVNEYKVRDKTIRVENYRVSLSHQKIPKVSPPKSKDWGELVTFLGKENLPGHYPYTGGVYPYRRSGEDPTRMFAGEGTPERTNRRFHYLSQGGAATRLSTAFDSVTLYGEDPAPRPDIYGKIGNSGVNIATLDDMKKLYSGFDLSAPSTSVSM
;
A
#
# COMPACT_ATOMS: atom_id res chain seq x y z
N ILE A 1 -6.87 -33.51 36.22
CA ILE A 1 -6.28 -32.44 37.08
C ILE A 1 -5.64 -33.05 38.32
N ASP A 2 -6.33 -33.95 39.02
CA ASP A 2 -5.83 -34.62 40.24
C ASP A 2 -4.45 -35.27 40.13
N PHE A 3 -4.13 -35.90 38.99
CA PHE A 3 -2.78 -36.44 38.75
C PHE A 3 -1.69 -35.35 38.78
N LEU A 4 -1.95 -34.19 38.16
CA LEU A 4 -0.98 -33.09 38.17
C LEU A 4 -0.86 -32.47 39.57
N LYS A 5 -1.96 -32.40 40.33
CA LYS A 5 -1.96 -31.95 41.72
C LYS A 5 -1.17 -32.88 42.65
N SER A 6 -0.99 -34.16 42.31
CA SER A 6 -0.19 -35.10 43.10
C SER A 6 1.31 -35.04 42.82
N GLN A 7 1.72 -34.32 41.77
CA GLN A 7 3.13 -34.10 41.45
C GLN A 7 3.67 -32.88 42.21
N PRO A 8 5.00 -32.79 42.44
CA PRO A 8 5.61 -31.71 43.22
C PRO A 8 5.77 -30.41 42.41
N TYR A 9 4.71 -29.95 41.75
CA TYR A 9 4.66 -28.65 41.07
C TYR A 9 4.20 -27.56 42.06
N ASP A 10 4.83 -26.38 42.03
CA ASP A 10 4.41 -25.22 42.85
C ASP A 10 3.12 -24.56 42.32
N LEU A 11 2.81 -24.72 41.02
CA LEU A 11 1.61 -24.21 40.36
C LEU A 11 1.20 -25.11 39.20
N VAL A 12 -0.09 -25.38 39.07
CA VAL A 12 -0.70 -26.02 37.90
C VAL A 12 -1.66 -25.01 37.26
N ILE A 13 -1.42 -24.66 35.98
CA ILE A 13 -2.30 -23.79 35.19
C ILE A 13 -3.14 -24.67 34.25
N VAL A 14 -4.45 -24.45 34.23
CA VAL A 14 -5.38 -25.13 33.33
C VAL A 14 -6.00 -24.09 32.40
N GLU A 15 -5.74 -24.22 31.09
CA GLU A 15 -6.38 -23.40 30.05
C GLU A 15 -7.49 -24.22 29.39
N THR A 16 -8.70 -23.66 29.31
CA THR A 16 -9.84 -24.27 28.61
C THR A 16 -9.80 -23.96 27.12
N ALA A 17 -10.53 -24.73 26.31
CA ALA A 17 -10.88 -24.28 24.97
C ALA A 17 -11.79 -23.02 25.04
N GLY A 18 -12.01 -22.35 23.91
CA GLY A 18 -12.91 -21.20 23.84
C GLY A 18 -14.32 -21.54 24.33
N ILE A 19 -14.73 -20.92 25.44
CA ILE A 19 -16.02 -21.18 26.10
C ILE A 19 -17.13 -20.27 25.59
N GLY A 20 -18.37 -20.75 25.66
CA GLY A 20 -19.56 -19.94 25.46
C GLY A 20 -19.80 -18.98 26.64
N GLN A 21 -20.84 -18.15 26.55
CA GLN A 21 -21.14 -17.16 27.60
C GLN A 21 -21.59 -17.80 28.94
N SER A 22 -22.19 -19.00 28.90
CA SER A 22 -22.76 -19.68 30.08
C SER A 22 -21.97 -20.91 30.54
N ASP A 23 -20.73 -21.06 30.08
CA ASP A 23 -19.88 -22.20 30.41
C ASP A 23 -18.92 -21.82 31.54
N SER A 24 -19.09 -22.47 32.69
CA SER A 24 -18.37 -22.19 33.95
C SER A 24 -17.82 -23.46 34.60
N GLU A 25 -17.79 -24.59 33.88
CA GLU A 25 -17.41 -25.91 34.43
C GLU A 25 -15.99 -25.94 35.02
N ILE A 26 -15.10 -25.06 34.54
CA ILE A 26 -13.73 -24.96 35.04
C ILE A 26 -13.66 -24.51 36.50
N VAL A 27 -14.65 -23.75 36.98
CA VAL A 27 -14.68 -23.17 38.33
C VAL A 27 -14.68 -24.27 39.40
N ASP A 28 -15.38 -25.39 39.15
CA ASP A 28 -15.45 -26.51 40.08
C ASP A 28 -14.16 -27.34 40.15
N LEU A 29 -13.23 -27.11 39.23
CA LEU A 29 -12.02 -27.91 39.05
C LEU A 29 -10.73 -27.18 39.48
N VAL A 30 -10.79 -25.87 39.72
CA VAL A 30 -9.62 -25.03 39.98
C VAL A 30 -9.78 -24.21 41.26
N ASP A 31 -8.65 -23.97 41.93
CA ASP A 31 -8.65 -23.20 43.17
C ASP A 31 -8.76 -21.67 42.91
N PHE A 32 -8.38 -21.21 41.71
CA PHE A 32 -8.39 -19.79 41.31
C PHE A 32 -8.81 -19.61 39.83
N PRO A 33 -10.10 -19.35 39.54
CA PRO A 33 -10.57 -19.12 38.17
C PRO A 33 -10.20 -17.72 37.65
N VAL A 34 -9.68 -17.66 36.43
CA VAL A 34 -9.37 -16.42 35.69
C VAL A 34 -10.20 -16.38 34.41
N TYR A 35 -10.88 -15.27 34.15
CA TYR A 35 -11.65 -15.09 32.91
C TYR A 35 -10.91 -14.15 31.95
N VAL A 36 -10.64 -14.61 30.73
CA VAL A 36 -9.99 -13.79 29.69
C VAL A 36 -11.01 -13.46 28.61
N MET A 37 -11.17 -12.18 28.30
CA MET A 37 -12.09 -11.69 27.29
C MET A 37 -11.45 -10.62 26.39
N THR A 38 -12.16 -10.21 25.35
CA THR A 38 -11.77 -9.10 24.47
C THR A 38 -12.86 -8.04 24.47
N SER A 39 -12.61 -6.87 23.87
CA SER A 39 -13.62 -5.81 23.75
C SER A 39 -14.76 -6.14 22.79
N ASP A 40 -14.74 -7.29 22.12
CA ASP A 40 -15.73 -7.70 21.12
C ASP A 40 -16.77 -8.67 21.70
N TYR A 41 -17.60 -8.16 22.62
CA TYR A 41 -18.73 -8.89 23.21
C TYR A 41 -20.09 -8.33 22.75
N GLY A 42 -20.07 -7.39 21.78
CA GLY A 42 -21.27 -6.70 21.31
C GLY A 42 -21.76 -5.62 22.27
N ALA A 43 -23.05 -5.65 22.62
CA ALA A 43 -23.65 -4.66 23.51
C ALA A 43 -23.30 -4.91 24.98
N ALA A 44 -23.23 -3.86 25.79
CA ALA A 44 -22.96 -3.96 27.24
C ALA A 44 -23.93 -4.90 27.99
N SER A 45 -25.18 -5.04 27.53
CA SER A 45 -26.15 -5.97 28.10
C SER A 45 -25.80 -7.45 27.92
N GLN A 46 -24.85 -7.79 27.03
CA GLN A 46 -24.37 -9.16 26.91
C GLN A 46 -23.50 -9.57 28.11
N LEU A 47 -22.89 -8.61 28.82
CA LEU A 47 -22.09 -8.90 30.01
C LEU A 47 -22.94 -9.48 31.16
N GLU A 48 -24.25 -9.20 31.17
CA GLU A 48 -25.19 -9.76 32.15
C GLU A 48 -25.44 -11.27 31.95
N LYS A 49 -25.01 -11.83 30.80
CA LYS A 49 -25.17 -13.25 30.46
C LYS A 49 -23.88 -14.06 30.58
N ILE A 50 -22.78 -13.41 30.98
CA ILE A 50 -21.48 -14.04 31.07
C ILE A 50 -21.29 -14.49 32.52
N ASP A 51 -21.56 -15.77 32.77
CA ASP A 51 -21.51 -16.37 34.11
C ASP A 51 -20.09 -16.25 34.72
N MET A 52 -19.06 -16.33 33.88
CA MET A 52 -17.66 -16.20 34.34
C MET A 52 -17.31 -14.83 34.95
N ILE A 53 -18.10 -13.77 34.71
CA ILE A 53 -17.89 -12.48 35.40
C ILE A 53 -18.26 -12.59 36.89
N ASP A 54 -19.16 -13.51 37.25
CA ASP A 54 -19.58 -13.77 38.63
C ASP A 54 -18.58 -14.65 39.37
N PHE A 55 -18.03 -15.65 38.68
CA PHE A 55 -17.20 -16.68 39.30
C PHE A 55 -15.70 -16.41 39.26
N ALA A 56 -15.22 -15.57 38.34
CA ALA A 56 -13.79 -15.31 38.21
C ALA A 56 -13.23 -14.44 39.34
N GLU A 57 -12.10 -14.86 39.89
CA GLU A 57 -11.34 -14.09 40.88
C GLU A 57 -10.56 -12.93 40.23
N LEU A 58 -10.31 -13.06 38.92
CA LEU A 58 -9.62 -12.08 38.11
C LEU A 58 -10.15 -12.13 36.68
N VAL A 59 -10.44 -10.95 36.12
CA VAL A 59 -10.84 -10.77 34.72
C VAL A 59 -9.73 -10.07 33.96
N VAL A 60 -9.34 -10.63 32.82
CA VAL A 60 -8.36 -10.05 31.89
C VAL A 60 -9.10 -9.57 30.64
N LEU A 61 -9.11 -8.27 30.41
CA LEU A 61 -9.53 -7.69 29.14
C LEU A 61 -8.31 -7.61 28.20
N ASN A 62 -8.08 -8.68 27.44
CA ASN A 62 -6.96 -8.80 26.50
C ASN A 62 -7.29 -8.16 25.15
N LYS A 63 -6.26 -7.94 24.33
CA LYS A 63 -6.33 -7.19 23.05
C LYS A 63 -6.82 -5.76 23.27
N PHE A 64 -6.27 -5.11 24.30
CA PHE A 64 -6.62 -3.73 24.65
C PHE A 64 -6.18 -2.69 23.59
N ASP A 65 -5.47 -3.11 22.53
CA ASP A 65 -5.18 -2.33 21.32
C ASP A 65 -6.40 -2.11 20.41
N LYS A 66 -7.49 -2.85 20.65
CA LYS A 66 -8.70 -2.78 19.83
C LYS A 66 -9.55 -1.55 20.13
N ARG A 67 -10.29 -1.12 19.11
CA ARG A 67 -11.24 0.00 19.24
C ARG A 67 -12.32 -0.35 20.27
N GLY A 68 -12.60 0.60 21.16
CA GLY A 68 -13.62 0.43 22.20
C GLY A 68 -13.14 -0.32 23.44
N ALA A 69 -11.84 -0.62 23.55
CA ALA A 69 -11.29 -1.31 24.71
C ALA A 69 -11.45 -0.53 26.03
N GLU A 70 -11.31 0.80 26.01
CA GLU A 70 -11.54 1.66 27.19
C GLU A 70 -13.00 1.63 27.67
N ASP A 71 -13.95 1.73 26.74
CA ASP A 71 -15.37 1.58 27.05
C ASP A 71 -15.67 0.17 27.58
N ALA A 72 -15.06 -0.85 26.97
CA ALA A 72 -15.17 -2.22 27.42
C ALA A 72 -14.67 -2.42 28.85
N LEU A 73 -13.52 -1.85 29.20
CA LEU A 73 -12.97 -1.91 30.56
C LEU A 73 -13.95 -1.30 31.57
N ARG A 74 -14.50 -0.13 31.24
CA ARG A 74 -15.48 0.55 32.08
C ARG A 74 -16.73 -0.31 32.27
N ASP A 75 -17.24 -0.90 31.20
CA ASP A 75 -18.50 -1.66 31.23
C ASP A 75 -18.32 -2.99 31.98
N VAL A 76 -17.20 -3.69 31.78
CA VAL A 76 -16.85 -4.92 32.52
C VAL A 76 -16.65 -4.63 34.02
N ARG A 77 -15.94 -3.55 34.39
CA ARG A 77 -15.79 -3.15 35.79
C ARG A 77 -17.13 -2.82 36.46
N LYS A 78 -18.02 -2.11 35.74
CA LYS A 78 -19.37 -1.82 36.23
C LYS A 78 -20.18 -3.10 36.43
N GLN A 79 -20.10 -4.04 35.49
CA GLN A 79 -20.81 -5.31 35.62
C GLN A 79 -20.29 -6.13 36.80
N TRP A 80 -18.96 -6.27 36.93
CA TRP A 80 -18.34 -6.97 38.06
C TRP A 80 -18.79 -6.38 39.41
N LYS A 81 -18.79 -5.04 39.55
CA LYS A 81 -19.26 -4.36 40.76
C LYS A 81 -20.73 -4.65 41.07
N ARG A 82 -21.58 -4.74 40.05
CA ARG A 82 -23.01 -5.07 40.20
C ARG A 82 -23.17 -6.49 40.72
N ASN A 83 -22.50 -7.44 40.08
CA ASN A 83 -22.59 -8.86 40.39
C ASN A 83 -22.10 -9.17 41.82
N HIS A 84 -21.08 -8.44 42.28
CA HIS A 84 -20.50 -8.60 43.62
C HIS A 84 -21.12 -7.65 44.66
N THR A 85 -22.14 -6.86 44.32
CA THR A 85 -22.74 -5.84 45.22
C THR A 85 -21.72 -4.82 45.78
N ALA A 86 -20.60 -4.64 45.07
CA ALA A 86 -19.40 -3.94 45.52
C ALA A 86 -19.34 -2.48 45.00
N PHE A 87 -20.43 -1.73 45.13
CA PHE A 87 -20.59 -0.41 44.51
C PHE A 87 -19.60 0.67 45.01
N LYS A 88 -19.00 0.48 46.18
CA LYS A 88 -18.07 1.43 46.81
C LYS A 88 -16.59 1.19 46.46
N VAL A 89 -16.26 0.07 45.81
CA VAL A 89 -14.89 -0.27 45.43
C VAL A 89 -14.40 0.70 44.34
N ALA A 90 -13.18 1.21 44.44
CA ALA A 90 -12.61 2.07 43.40
C ALA A 90 -12.38 1.27 42.11
N ASP A 91 -12.46 1.91 40.93
CA ASP A 91 -12.28 1.21 39.65
C ASP A 91 -10.90 0.54 39.51
N GLU A 92 -9.89 1.08 40.20
CA GLU A 92 -8.53 0.53 40.22
C GLU A 92 -8.36 -0.72 41.10
N ASP A 93 -9.28 -0.92 42.06
CA ASP A 93 -9.28 -2.06 42.97
C ASP A 93 -10.16 -3.21 42.47
N VAL A 94 -10.97 -2.97 41.43
CA VAL A 94 -11.73 -4.02 40.75
C VAL A 94 -10.73 -4.95 40.04
N PRO A 95 -10.82 -6.29 40.22
CA PRO A 95 -9.88 -7.25 39.64
C PRO A 95 -10.12 -7.46 38.12
N VAL A 96 -10.23 -6.37 37.37
CA VAL A 96 -10.40 -6.35 35.91
C VAL A 96 -9.24 -5.56 35.31
N TYR A 97 -8.37 -6.26 34.59
CA TYR A 97 -7.09 -5.75 34.11
C TYR A 97 -7.05 -5.66 32.58
N PRO A 98 -6.73 -4.49 32.00
CA PRO A 98 -6.48 -4.35 30.57
C PRO A 98 -5.09 -4.88 30.21
N THR A 99 -4.99 -5.68 29.15
CA THR A 99 -3.71 -6.27 28.72
C THR A 99 -3.57 -6.30 27.19
N ILE A 100 -2.33 -6.24 26.72
CA ILE A 100 -1.97 -6.52 25.33
C ILE A 100 -0.91 -7.61 25.32
N ALA A 101 -1.33 -8.88 25.37
CA ALA A 101 -0.39 -10.01 25.44
C ALA A 101 0.51 -10.15 24.20
N SER A 102 0.12 -9.58 23.06
CA SER A 102 0.96 -9.53 21.84
C SER A 102 2.08 -8.50 21.92
N GLN A 103 2.06 -7.60 22.90
CA GLN A 103 3.08 -6.59 23.11
C GLN A 103 4.12 -7.11 24.10
N PHE A 104 5.38 -7.19 23.66
CA PHE A 104 6.48 -7.52 24.54
C PHE A 104 6.58 -6.48 25.66
N ASN A 105 6.74 -6.95 26.89
CA ASN A 105 6.85 -6.12 28.09
C ASN A 105 5.66 -5.16 28.28
N ASP A 106 4.44 -5.65 28.04
CA ASP A 106 3.21 -4.89 28.26
C ASP A 106 3.05 -4.49 29.75
N PRO A 107 2.87 -3.19 30.06
CA PRO A 107 2.65 -2.73 31.43
C PRO A 107 1.36 -3.31 32.04
N GLY A 108 0.32 -3.53 31.22
CA GLY A 108 -0.94 -4.13 31.67
C GLY A 108 -0.78 -5.57 32.13
N VAL A 109 -0.07 -6.40 31.35
CA VAL A 109 0.26 -7.79 31.75
C VAL A 109 1.10 -7.80 33.03
N THR A 110 2.07 -6.90 33.16
CA THR A 110 2.92 -6.78 34.35
C THR A 110 2.10 -6.41 35.60
N TRP A 111 1.23 -5.42 35.48
CA TRP A 111 0.32 -5.01 36.55
C TRP A 111 -0.68 -6.10 36.94
N MET A 112 -1.24 -6.81 35.95
CA MET A 112 -2.12 -7.96 36.16
C MET A 112 -1.39 -9.08 36.89
N PHE A 113 -0.18 -9.45 36.45
CA PHE A 113 0.62 -10.51 37.05
C PHE A 113 0.96 -10.23 38.53
N ALA A 114 1.37 -9.01 38.86
CA ALA A 114 1.64 -8.60 40.23
C ALA A 114 0.40 -8.77 41.13
N ASN A 115 -0.79 -8.45 40.60
CA ASN A 115 -2.05 -8.64 41.32
C ASN A 115 -2.52 -10.09 41.38
N LEU A 116 -2.30 -10.89 40.33
CA LEU A 116 -2.57 -12.32 40.34
C LEU A 116 -1.79 -12.99 41.48
N CYS A 117 -0.50 -12.70 41.62
CA CYS A 117 0.29 -13.21 42.74
C CYS A 117 -0.24 -12.74 44.09
N ARG A 118 -0.67 -11.47 44.22
CA ARG A 118 -1.28 -10.96 45.44
C ARG A 118 -2.56 -11.71 45.80
N LEU A 119 -3.48 -11.85 44.85
CA LEU A 119 -4.78 -12.50 45.03
C LEU A 119 -4.64 -14.01 45.30
N LEU A 120 -3.70 -14.69 44.64
CA LEU A 120 -3.40 -16.10 44.91
C LEU A 120 -2.91 -16.32 46.34
N ARG A 121 -2.02 -15.46 46.85
CA ARG A 121 -1.57 -15.55 48.25
C ARG A 121 -2.71 -15.35 49.23
N GLU A 122 -3.56 -14.36 48.98
CA GLU A 122 -4.71 -14.06 49.84
C GLU A 122 -5.72 -15.21 49.85
N LYS A 123 -6.07 -15.77 48.68
CA LYS A 123 -7.08 -16.82 48.55
C LYS A 123 -6.60 -18.18 49.04
N LEU A 124 -5.37 -18.57 48.73
CA LEU A 124 -4.82 -19.88 49.07
C LEU A 124 -4.03 -19.89 50.39
N HIS A 125 -3.99 -18.75 51.10
CA HIS A 125 -3.26 -18.57 52.35
C HIS A 125 -1.80 -19.04 52.25
N LEU A 126 -1.13 -18.67 51.16
CA LEU A 126 0.27 -19.03 50.91
C LEU A 126 1.16 -18.21 51.85
N GLU A 127 1.70 -18.88 52.88
CA GLU A 127 2.65 -18.28 53.82
C GLU A 127 3.92 -17.81 53.09
N PRO A 128 4.47 -16.63 53.42
CA PRO A 128 5.74 -16.21 52.87
C PRO A 128 6.84 -17.16 53.35
N SER A 129 7.49 -17.84 52.42
CA SER A 129 8.71 -18.61 52.73
C SER A 129 9.74 -17.66 53.36
N PRO A 130 10.36 -18.00 54.50
CA PRO A 130 11.30 -17.11 55.16
C PRO A 130 12.48 -16.83 54.23
N SER A 131 12.59 -15.58 53.78
CA SER A 131 13.76 -15.07 53.07
C SER A 131 14.96 -15.12 54.02
N ARG A 132 15.86 -16.09 53.82
CA ARG A 132 17.14 -16.10 54.54
C ARG A 132 18.03 -14.99 54.00
N GLY A 133 18.11 -13.89 54.74
CA GLY A 133 19.37 -13.14 54.84
C GLY A 133 20.38 -13.98 55.62
N GLY A 134 21.54 -14.27 55.04
CA GLY A 134 22.66 -14.86 55.78
C GLY A 134 23.43 -15.95 55.03
N GLN A 135 24.74 -15.72 54.92
CA GLN A 135 25.78 -16.51 54.23
C GLN A 135 25.78 -18.01 54.56
N GLY A 136 26.13 -18.81 53.54
CA GLY A 136 26.76 -20.13 53.70
C GLY A 136 25.79 -21.31 53.88
N GLY A 137 25.44 -21.97 52.77
CA GLY A 137 24.77 -23.27 52.81
C GLY A 137 24.16 -23.67 51.48
N VAL A 138 24.41 -24.91 51.08
CA VAL A 138 24.04 -25.58 49.81
C VAL A 138 22.59 -25.29 49.39
N ALA A 139 22.41 -24.90 48.12
CA ALA A 139 21.14 -24.51 47.52
C ALA A 139 20.08 -25.62 47.59
N SER A 140 19.25 -25.58 48.62
CA SER A 140 17.95 -26.24 48.68
C SER A 140 16.94 -25.41 47.89
N ALA A 141 16.03 -26.08 47.18
CA ALA A 141 15.11 -25.50 46.19
C ALA A 141 14.43 -24.20 46.68
N VAL A 142 14.61 -23.12 45.92
CA VAL A 142 13.97 -21.83 46.15
C VAL A 142 12.47 -22.02 45.87
N HIS A 143 11.65 -22.21 46.90
CA HIS A 143 10.20 -22.17 46.74
C HIS A 143 9.74 -20.74 46.39
N CYS A 144 8.82 -20.62 45.43
CA CYS A 144 8.23 -19.36 45.00
C CYS A 144 7.54 -18.64 46.19
N ASP A 145 7.94 -17.40 46.48
CA ASP A 145 7.37 -16.58 47.57
C ASP A 145 6.15 -15.76 47.13
N TRP A 146 5.78 -15.87 45.84
CA TRP A 146 4.68 -15.18 45.19
C TRP A 146 4.76 -13.65 45.35
N LYS A 147 5.95 -13.06 45.56
CA LYS A 147 6.15 -11.61 45.70
C LYS A 147 7.04 -11.06 44.59
N PRO A 148 6.49 -10.85 43.37
CA PRO A 148 7.28 -10.33 42.27
C PRO A 148 7.77 -8.90 42.57
N GLN A 149 9.07 -8.67 42.38
CA GLN A 149 9.68 -7.34 42.45
C GLN A 149 9.63 -6.68 41.07
N LEU A 150 8.44 -6.19 40.68
CA LEU A 150 8.18 -5.58 39.38
C LEU A 150 7.73 -4.13 39.54
N ASP A 151 8.17 -3.27 38.62
CA ASP A 151 7.67 -1.90 38.52
C ASP A 151 6.24 -1.91 37.94
N THR A 152 5.28 -1.45 38.74
CA THR A 152 3.86 -1.36 38.37
C THR A 152 3.37 0.10 38.38
N THR A 153 4.28 1.06 38.32
CA THR A 153 3.94 2.50 38.19
C THR A 153 3.17 2.79 36.91
N LEU A 154 3.51 2.09 35.82
CA LEU A 154 2.78 2.12 34.56
C LEU A 154 1.81 0.93 34.52
N LYS A 155 0.51 1.21 34.54
CA LYS A 155 -0.56 0.18 34.57
C LYS A 155 -1.30 0.02 33.25
N GLU A 156 -1.33 1.08 32.43
CA GLU A 156 -2.10 1.11 31.20
C GLU A 156 -1.26 0.60 30.02
N PRO A 157 -1.78 -0.37 29.24
CA PRO A 157 -1.17 -0.78 27.99
C PRO A 157 -1.03 0.40 27.03
N ARG A 158 0.15 0.54 26.40
CA ARG A 158 0.37 1.54 25.35
C ARG A 158 0.57 0.83 24.03
N ALA A 159 -0.51 0.72 23.24
CA ALA A 159 -0.46 0.12 21.93
C ALA A 159 0.48 0.91 21.00
N THR A 160 1.54 0.26 20.50
CA THR A 160 2.35 0.81 19.41
C THR A 160 1.57 0.65 18.10
N VAL A 161 0.81 1.67 17.73
CA VAL A 161 -0.04 1.63 16.53
C VAL A 161 0.81 1.85 15.28
N LEU A 162 1.07 0.78 14.51
CA LEU A 162 1.77 0.87 13.22
C LEU A 162 0.91 1.54 12.13
N ILE A 163 -0.37 1.19 12.05
CA ILE A 163 -1.33 1.77 11.12
C ILE A 163 -2.46 2.42 11.92
N PRO A 164 -2.61 3.75 11.86
CA PRO A 164 -3.68 4.45 12.56
C PRO A 164 -5.07 3.91 12.18
N GLY A 165 -6.00 3.90 13.14
CA GLY A 165 -7.38 3.43 12.91
C GLY A 165 -8.09 4.14 11.75
N SER A 166 -7.75 5.40 11.48
CA SER A 166 -8.26 6.18 10.34
C SER A 166 -7.76 5.70 8.97
N ARG A 167 -6.70 4.89 8.93
CA ARG A 167 -6.05 4.41 7.70
C ARG A 167 -6.23 2.91 7.45
N VAL A 168 -7.10 2.22 8.19
CA VAL A 168 -7.33 0.77 8.04
C VAL A 168 -7.76 0.38 6.61
N ARG A 169 -8.41 1.30 5.88
CA ARG A 169 -8.89 1.08 4.50
C ARG A 169 -7.93 1.52 3.39
N TYR A 170 -6.67 1.85 3.70
CA TYR A 170 -5.71 2.39 2.74
C TYR A 170 -5.55 1.56 1.44
N LEU A 171 -5.58 0.22 1.51
CA LEU A 171 -5.50 -0.62 0.31
C LEU A 171 -6.77 -0.53 -0.56
N ALA A 172 -7.94 -0.35 0.06
CA ALA A 172 -9.18 -0.12 -0.67
C ALA A 172 -9.14 1.25 -1.37
N GLU A 173 -8.64 2.29 -0.68
CA GLU A 173 -8.44 3.63 -1.25
C GLU A 173 -7.50 3.58 -2.47
N ILE A 174 -6.38 2.85 -2.39
CA ILE A 174 -5.44 2.65 -3.51
C ILE A 174 -6.13 1.96 -4.69
N ALA A 175 -6.90 0.90 -4.43
CA ALA A 175 -7.61 0.17 -5.48
C ALA A 175 -8.70 1.03 -6.15
N GLU A 176 -9.45 1.81 -5.38
CA GLU A 176 -10.44 2.76 -5.87
C GLU A 176 -9.80 3.86 -6.73
N GLN A 177 -8.67 4.41 -6.30
CA GLN A 177 -7.90 5.38 -7.08
C GLN A 177 -7.42 4.79 -8.41
N GLY A 178 -6.86 3.58 -8.42
CA GLY A 178 -6.42 2.92 -9.65
C GLY A 178 -7.57 2.68 -10.65
N ARG A 179 -8.76 2.31 -10.17
CA ARG A 179 -9.97 2.20 -11.02
C ARG A 179 -10.43 3.57 -11.51
N GLY A 180 -10.42 4.59 -10.64
CA GLY A 180 -10.79 5.96 -10.97
C GLY A 180 -9.91 6.56 -12.07
N ILE A 181 -8.59 6.35 -12.01
CA ILE A 181 -7.64 6.77 -13.04
C ILE A 181 -7.97 6.10 -14.39
N ASN A 182 -8.18 4.78 -14.40
CA ASN A 182 -8.52 4.07 -15.63
C ASN A 182 -9.83 4.53 -16.26
N ALA A 183 -10.87 4.77 -15.44
CA ALA A 183 -12.13 5.32 -15.89
C ALA A 183 -11.97 6.74 -16.44
N GLY A 184 -11.16 7.58 -15.78
CA GLY A 184 -10.80 8.91 -16.24
C GLY A 184 -10.11 8.88 -17.60
N ILE A 185 -9.11 8.01 -17.81
CA ILE A 185 -8.42 7.85 -19.09
C ILE A 185 -9.41 7.44 -20.19
N ALA A 186 -10.30 6.48 -19.92
CA ALA A 186 -11.30 6.05 -20.90
C ALA A 186 -12.25 7.17 -21.32
N HIS A 187 -12.72 7.96 -20.35
CA HIS A 187 -13.55 9.15 -20.61
C HIS A 187 -12.80 10.18 -21.48
N GLN A 188 -11.55 10.49 -21.11
CA GLN A 188 -10.71 11.42 -21.85
C GLN A 188 -10.44 10.93 -23.29
N ALA A 189 -10.17 9.64 -23.48
CA ALA A 189 -9.95 9.04 -24.79
C ALA A 189 -11.20 9.16 -25.68
N GLU A 190 -12.40 8.91 -25.15
CA GLU A 190 -13.65 9.04 -25.91
C GLU A 190 -13.85 10.47 -26.45
N TYR A 191 -13.63 11.49 -25.62
CA TYR A 191 -13.74 12.88 -26.05
C TYR A 191 -12.62 13.33 -26.98
N ALA A 192 -11.42 12.74 -26.85
CA ALA A 192 -10.31 13.00 -27.75
C ALA A 192 -10.61 12.47 -29.17
N SER A 193 -11.12 11.24 -29.30
CA SER A 193 -11.57 10.71 -30.60
C SER A 193 -12.72 11.54 -31.18
N LYS A 194 -13.71 11.94 -30.36
CA LYS A 194 -14.80 12.83 -30.82
C LYS A 194 -14.26 14.16 -31.35
N ALA A 195 -13.36 14.80 -30.61
CA ALA A 195 -12.75 16.06 -31.02
C ALA A 195 -12.00 15.90 -32.35
N GLN A 196 -11.23 14.83 -32.52
CA GLN A 196 -10.54 14.56 -33.78
C GLN A 196 -11.52 14.36 -34.94
N HIS A 197 -12.56 13.53 -34.76
CA HIS A 197 -13.54 13.29 -35.81
C HIS A 197 -14.25 14.57 -36.26
N TYR A 198 -14.61 15.46 -35.32
CA TYR A 198 -15.18 16.75 -35.69
C TYR A 198 -14.17 17.65 -36.42
N TYR A 199 -12.92 17.66 -35.98
CA TYR A 199 -11.85 18.42 -36.61
C TYR A 199 -11.61 17.96 -38.06
N GLU A 200 -11.51 16.66 -38.28
CA GLU A 200 -11.30 16.07 -39.61
C GLU A 200 -12.49 16.32 -40.53
N ALA A 201 -13.73 16.21 -40.02
CA ALA A 201 -14.92 16.55 -40.79
C ALA A 201 -14.96 18.04 -41.19
N LEU A 202 -14.64 18.95 -40.27
CA LEU A 202 -14.58 20.39 -40.56
C LEU A 202 -13.48 20.73 -41.58
N LYS A 203 -12.34 20.03 -41.50
CA LYS A 203 -11.23 20.17 -42.45
C LYS A 203 -11.64 19.70 -43.85
N GLU A 204 -12.26 18.54 -43.97
CA GLU A 204 -12.69 17.97 -45.26
C GLU A 204 -13.81 18.78 -45.90
N LEU A 205 -14.71 19.35 -45.09
CA LEU A 205 -15.76 20.27 -45.55
C LEU A 205 -15.24 21.68 -45.90
N GLY A 206 -13.95 21.96 -45.69
CA GLY A 206 -13.32 23.22 -46.07
C GLY A 206 -13.71 24.42 -45.20
N ASP A 207 -13.85 24.23 -43.88
CA ASP A 207 -14.15 25.34 -42.96
C ASP A 207 -13.03 26.40 -42.95
N GLU A 208 -13.30 27.59 -43.50
CA GLU A 208 -12.38 28.73 -43.56
C GLU A 208 -11.89 29.19 -42.17
N LYS A 209 -12.67 28.92 -41.12
CA LYS A 209 -12.39 29.37 -39.75
C LYS A 209 -11.74 28.28 -38.87
N LEU A 210 -11.35 27.15 -39.46
CA LEU A 210 -10.78 26.03 -38.72
C LEU A 210 -9.50 26.43 -37.97
N PRO A 211 -9.46 26.35 -36.63
CA PRO A 211 -8.25 26.64 -35.86
C PRO A 211 -7.21 25.52 -36.02
N ARG A 212 -6.04 25.67 -35.38
CA ARG A 212 -5.05 24.59 -35.37
C ARG A 212 -5.61 23.38 -34.58
N PRO A 213 -5.09 22.17 -34.83
CA PRO A 213 -5.48 20.99 -34.06
C PRO A 213 -5.39 21.25 -32.55
N LEU A 214 -6.41 20.82 -31.81
CA LEU A 214 -6.51 20.98 -30.35
C LEU A 214 -6.63 22.44 -29.87
N GLU A 215 -6.94 23.41 -30.74
CA GLU A 215 -7.30 24.78 -30.36
C GLU A 215 -8.81 24.98 -30.43
N LEU A 216 -9.35 25.82 -29.54
CA LEU A 216 -10.77 26.17 -29.52
C LEU A 216 -11.11 27.24 -30.56
N TYR A 217 -12.28 27.13 -31.18
CA TYR A 217 -12.90 28.24 -31.90
C TYR A 217 -13.21 29.40 -30.96
N ARG A 218 -13.14 30.63 -31.48
CA ARG A 218 -13.55 31.84 -30.76
C ARG A 218 -15.08 31.87 -30.62
N SER A 219 -15.58 32.52 -29.57
CA SER A 219 -17.02 32.61 -29.30
C SER A 219 -17.83 33.17 -30.47
N ALA A 220 -17.27 34.12 -31.23
CA ALA A 220 -17.91 34.71 -32.40
C ALA A 220 -18.13 33.71 -33.55
N ASP A 221 -17.31 32.66 -33.65
CA ASP A 221 -17.39 31.66 -34.73
C ASP A 221 -18.36 30.52 -34.43
N LEU A 222 -18.90 30.50 -33.20
CA LEU A 222 -19.86 29.53 -32.67
C LEU A 222 -21.31 30.03 -32.67
N GLN A 223 -21.53 31.30 -33.03
CA GLN A 223 -22.85 31.94 -33.06
C GLN A 223 -23.25 32.29 -34.49
N MET A 224 -24.55 32.29 -34.77
CA MET A 224 -25.04 32.83 -36.05
C MET A 224 -24.89 34.35 -36.04
N PRO A 225 -24.50 34.98 -37.16
CA PRO A 225 -24.48 36.43 -37.25
C PRO A 225 -25.89 37.00 -37.01
N PRO A 226 -26.02 38.13 -36.30
CA PRO A 226 -27.33 38.72 -36.03
C PRO A 226 -28.00 39.10 -37.34
N THR A 227 -29.23 38.61 -37.56
CA THR A 227 -30.07 39.00 -38.70
C THR A 227 -30.40 40.48 -38.61
N SER A 228 -29.89 41.27 -39.55
CA SER A 228 -30.35 42.64 -39.79
C SER A 228 -31.80 42.59 -40.27
N GLN A 229 -32.75 42.99 -39.41
CA GLN A 229 -34.17 43.12 -39.77
C GLN A 229 -34.33 44.21 -40.82
N SER A 230 -34.53 43.81 -42.08
CA SER A 230 -35.03 44.69 -43.14
C SER A 230 -36.53 44.95 -42.91
N VAL A 231 -36.87 46.19 -42.58
CA VAL A 231 -38.24 46.70 -42.55
C VAL A 231 -38.79 46.69 -43.99
N ILE A 232 -39.87 45.96 -44.24
CA ILE A 232 -40.65 46.07 -45.49
C ILE A 232 -42.09 46.47 -45.13
N PRO A 233 -42.68 47.51 -45.74
CA PRO A 233 -44.04 47.95 -45.47
C PRO A 233 -45.08 47.02 -46.13
N ALA A 234 -46.21 46.85 -45.44
CA ALA A 234 -47.34 46.05 -45.89
C ALA A 234 -48.10 46.71 -47.04
N GLN A 235 -48.39 45.96 -48.10
CA GLN A 235 -49.60 46.14 -48.92
C GLN A 235 -50.02 44.85 -49.63
N ALA A 236 -51.33 44.72 -49.79
CA ALA A 236 -52.11 43.50 -50.02
C ALA A 236 -52.31 43.14 -51.50
N GLY A 237 -52.59 41.87 -51.78
CA GLY A 237 -53.09 41.40 -53.08
C GLY A 237 -53.39 39.90 -53.11
N ILE A 238 -54.62 39.55 -53.49
CA ILE A 238 -55.26 38.22 -53.47
C ILE A 238 -55.01 37.46 -54.79
N ALA A 239 -54.79 36.14 -54.76
CA ALA A 239 -55.44 35.12 -55.62
C ALA A 239 -54.84 33.70 -55.44
N SER A 240 -55.71 32.69 -55.45
CA SER A 240 -55.45 31.23 -55.53
C SER A 240 -55.79 30.72 -56.96
N PRO A 241 -55.83 29.40 -57.23
CA PRO A 241 -54.74 28.43 -57.43
C PRO A 241 -54.82 27.73 -58.82
N THR A 242 -53.77 27.00 -59.28
CA THR A 242 -53.92 25.76 -60.09
C THR A 242 -52.57 25.08 -60.39
N ASP A 243 -52.53 23.80 -60.01
CA ASP A 243 -52.08 22.59 -60.73
C ASP A 243 -50.67 22.32 -61.30
N GLU A 244 -50.36 21.02 -61.14
CA GLU A 244 -49.42 20.13 -61.85
C GLU A 244 -47.92 20.01 -61.47
N GLN A 245 -47.57 18.74 -61.22
CA GLN A 245 -46.28 18.08 -60.91
C GLN A 245 -45.29 18.12 -62.13
N PRO A 246 -44.01 17.64 -62.06
CA PRO A 246 -43.42 16.72 -61.08
C PRO A 246 -42.00 17.04 -60.56
N LYS A 247 -41.66 16.28 -59.51
CA LYS A 247 -40.38 16.19 -58.82
C LYS A 247 -39.21 15.98 -59.80
N SER A 248 -38.23 16.87 -59.74
CA SER A 248 -36.86 16.57 -60.17
C SER A 248 -35.89 16.76 -59.01
N ASP A 249 -34.90 15.89 -59.05
CA ASP A 249 -33.95 15.49 -58.04
C ASP A 249 -32.88 16.58 -57.81
N ALA A 250 -32.99 17.32 -56.71
CA ALA A 250 -31.99 18.30 -56.28
C ALA A 250 -32.14 18.66 -54.78
N GLY A 251 -32.24 17.65 -53.92
CA GLY A 251 -32.37 17.85 -52.48
C GLY A 251 -31.04 17.73 -51.76
N LEU A 252 -30.38 18.87 -51.47
CA LEU A 252 -29.50 19.17 -50.30
C LEU A 252 -28.42 20.23 -50.61
N ARG A 253 -28.82 21.35 -51.22
CA ARG A 253 -28.14 22.64 -50.99
C ARG A 253 -29.18 23.71 -50.73
N ARG A 254 -29.75 23.70 -49.51
CA ARG A 254 -30.41 24.91 -49.01
C ARG A 254 -29.31 25.88 -48.58
N HIS A 255 -28.78 26.62 -49.54
CA HIS A 255 -28.17 27.91 -49.24
C HIS A 255 -29.31 28.82 -48.79
N ASP A 256 -29.56 28.89 -47.48
CA ASP A 256 -30.27 30.04 -46.91
C ASP A 256 -29.45 31.28 -47.32
N GLU A 257 -30.11 32.32 -47.84
CA GLU A 257 -29.55 33.55 -48.40
C GLU A 257 -28.68 34.38 -47.42
N HIS A 258 -28.33 33.83 -46.26
CA HIS A 258 -27.52 34.44 -45.21
C HIS A 258 -26.34 33.54 -44.80
N GLY A 259 -25.48 33.20 -45.76
CA GLY A 259 -24.02 33.08 -45.62
C GLY A 259 -23.36 32.11 -44.60
N VAL A 260 -24.09 31.32 -43.80
CA VAL A 260 -23.48 30.41 -42.81
C VAL A 260 -24.14 29.03 -42.83
N ASP A 261 -23.38 27.99 -43.18
CA ASP A 261 -23.83 26.60 -43.12
C ASP A 261 -24.07 26.17 -41.65
N ARG A 262 -25.33 25.86 -41.32
CA ARG A 262 -25.76 25.41 -39.99
C ARG A 262 -25.06 24.12 -39.55
N SER A 263 -24.68 23.27 -40.50
CA SER A 263 -23.98 22.01 -40.23
C SER A 263 -22.55 22.28 -39.75
N LEU A 264 -21.83 23.18 -40.43
CA LEU A 264 -20.51 23.64 -39.99
C LEU A 264 -20.59 24.28 -38.61
N LEU A 265 -21.55 25.18 -38.37
CA LEU A 265 -21.73 25.79 -37.05
C LEU A 265 -21.91 24.75 -35.94
N ARG A 266 -22.73 23.73 -36.18
CA ARG A 266 -22.97 22.65 -35.21
C ARG A 266 -21.72 21.80 -34.99
N LEU A 267 -20.96 21.50 -36.03
CA LEU A 267 -19.68 20.78 -35.91
C LEU A 267 -18.65 21.58 -35.10
N ARG A 268 -18.52 22.90 -35.33
CA ARG A 268 -17.66 23.78 -34.53
C ARG A 268 -18.04 23.77 -33.05
N GLN A 269 -19.34 23.88 -32.75
CA GLN A 269 -19.86 23.81 -31.38
C GLN A 269 -19.56 22.46 -30.73
N ARG A 270 -19.75 21.35 -31.45
CA ARG A 270 -19.46 19.99 -30.95
C ARG A 270 -17.97 19.74 -30.74
N TYR A 271 -17.11 20.24 -31.62
CA TYR A 271 -15.67 20.21 -31.46
C TYR A 271 -15.22 20.97 -30.22
N ASN A 272 -15.66 22.22 -30.03
CA ASN A 272 -15.35 22.98 -28.83
C ASN A 272 -15.90 22.32 -27.55
N ALA A 273 -17.08 21.71 -27.61
CA ALA A 273 -17.63 20.96 -26.48
C ALA A 273 -16.75 19.75 -26.13
N ALA A 274 -16.36 18.95 -27.12
CA ALA A 274 -15.50 17.80 -26.90
C ALA A 274 -14.12 18.18 -26.36
N LEU A 275 -13.50 19.25 -26.88
CA LEU A 275 -12.22 19.74 -26.37
C LEU A 275 -12.30 20.27 -24.92
N LYS A 276 -13.44 20.84 -24.51
CA LYS A 276 -13.62 21.33 -23.13
C LYS A 276 -13.73 20.21 -22.10
N GLU A 277 -14.12 19.02 -22.52
CA GLU A 277 -14.13 17.83 -21.65
C GLU A 277 -12.73 17.23 -21.46
N LEU A 278 -11.77 17.61 -22.32
CA LEU A 278 -10.39 17.19 -22.18
C LEU A 278 -9.67 17.95 -21.06
N SER A 279 -8.89 17.22 -20.27
CA SER A 279 -8.02 17.81 -19.26
C SER A 279 -6.87 18.60 -19.91
N HIS A 280 -6.35 19.59 -19.19
CA HIS A 280 -5.18 20.34 -19.64
C HIS A 280 -3.97 19.41 -19.90
N GLU A 281 -3.81 18.38 -19.08
CA GLU A 281 -2.75 17.38 -19.24
C GLU A 281 -2.93 16.58 -20.54
N ALA A 282 -4.13 16.08 -20.84
CA ALA A 282 -4.38 15.32 -22.07
C ALA A 282 -4.11 16.17 -23.32
N ILE A 283 -4.56 17.43 -23.34
CA ILE A 283 -4.29 18.37 -24.44
C ILE A 283 -2.78 18.62 -24.57
N HIS A 284 -2.07 18.82 -23.46
CA HIS A 284 -0.62 19.03 -23.45
C HIS A 284 0.12 17.82 -24.02
N GLN A 285 -0.18 16.62 -23.52
CA GLN A 285 0.44 15.37 -23.97
C GLN A 285 0.19 15.10 -25.46
N LEU A 286 -1.03 15.35 -25.97
CA LEU A 286 -1.33 15.21 -27.39
C LEU A 286 -0.56 16.21 -28.26
N ARG A 287 -0.36 17.45 -27.79
CA ARG A 287 0.43 18.46 -28.49
C ARG A 287 1.93 18.16 -28.49
N GLU A 288 2.46 17.58 -27.42
CA GLU A 288 3.86 17.19 -27.30
C GLU A 288 4.18 15.87 -28.01
N TRP A 289 3.17 15.02 -28.23
CA TRP A 289 3.34 13.70 -28.84
C TRP A 289 4.19 13.70 -30.13
N PRO A 290 4.02 14.63 -31.10
CA PRO A 290 4.87 14.65 -32.29
C PRO A 290 6.36 14.85 -31.98
N ALA A 291 6.70 15.69 -31.02
CA ALA A 291 8.08 15.91 -30.60
C ALA A 291 8.63 14.68 -29.85
N LEU A 292 7.82 14.08 -28.99
CA LEU A 292 8.18 12.87 -28.26
C LEU A 292 8.37 11.67 -29.20
N TYR A 293 7.47 11.48 -30.16
CA TYR A 293 7.59 10.48 -31.22
C TYR A 293 8.88 10.67 -32.04
N ALA A 294 9.19 11.92 -32.41
CA ALA A 294 10.42 12.24 -33.12
C ALA A 294 11.68 11.91 -32.28
N SER A 295 11.63 12.14 -30.97
CA SER A 295 12.77 11.87 -30.07
C SER A 295 13.18 10.38 -30.04
N VAL A 296 12.24 9.45 -30.23
CA VAL A 296 12.51 8.01 -30.25
C VAL A 296 12.62 7.40 -31.65
N THR A 297 12.32 8.17 -32.70
CA THR A 297 12.40 7.71 -34.10
C THR A 297 13.51 8.39 -34.92
N ALA A 298 14.08 9.49 -34.45
CA ALA A 298 15.32 10.04 -35.00
C ALA A 298 16.48 9.04 -34.81
N ASP A 299 17.55 9.12 -35.60
CA ASP A 299 18.69 8.20 -35.44
C ASP A 299 19.36 8.30 -34.06
N VAL A 300 19.35 9.51 -33.47
CA VAL A 300 19.95 9.83 -32.18
C VAL A 300 18.99 10.71 -31.37
N ASN A 301 18.93 10.47 -30.07
CA ASN A 301 18.26 11.32 -29.09
C ASN A 301 19.27 11.90 -28.10
N GLU A 302 19.01 13.10 -27.62
CA GLU A 302 19.80 13.76 -26.58
C GLU A 302 18.88 14.19 -25.44
N TYR A 303 19.23 13.80 -24.21
CA TYR A 303 18.48 14.20 -23.02
C TYR A 303 19.44 14.58 -21.89
N LYS A 304 19.00 15.50 -21.03
CA LYS A 304 19.82 16.02 -19.94
C LYS A 304 19.54 15.24 -18.65
N VAL A 305 20.58 14.70 -18.03
CA VAL A 305 20.54 14.10 -16.69
C VAL A 305 21.43 14.92 -15.77
N ARG A 306 20.80 15.65 -14.84
CA ARG A 306 21.49 16.65 -14.01
C ARG A 306 22.22 17.65 -14.90
N ASP A 307 23.55 17.74 -14.83
CA ASP A 307 24.35 18.65 -15.65
C ASP A 307 24.99 18.00 -16.88
N LYS A 308 24.63 16.74 -17.18
CA LYS A 308 25.21 15.97 -18.30
C LYS A 308 24.20 15.76 -19.41
N THR A 309 24.58 16.11 -20.64
CA THR A 309 23.84 15.71 -21.84
C THR A 309 24.22 14.28 -22.20
N ILE A 310 23.24 13.39 -22.24
CA ILE A 310 23.40 12.00 -22.64
C ILE A 310 22.87 11.86 -24.06
N ARG A 311 23.76 11.43 -24.96
CA ARG A 311 23.45 11.13 -26.35
C ARG A 311 23.24 9.63 -26.51
N VAL A 312 22.12 9.22 -27.09
CA VAL A 312 21.74 7.82 -27.26
C VAL A 312 21.30 7.55 -28.69
N GLU A 313 21.83 6.48 -29.29
CA GLU A 313 21.35 5.97 -30.58
C GLU A 313 20.01 5.24 -30.40
N ASN A 314 19.01 5.56 -31.21
CA ASN A 314 17.69 4.92 -31.09
C ASN A 314 17.61 3.54 -31.75
N TYR A 315 18.60 3.18 -32.56
CA TYR A 315 18.61 1.94 -33.33
C TYR A 315 19.82 1.07 -33.00
N ARG A 316 19.64 -0.24 -33.14
CA ARG A 316 20.73 -1.21 -33.23
C ARG A 316 20.65 -1.88 -34.59
N VAL A 317 21.76 -1.91 -35.32
CA VAL A 317 21.82 -2.58 -36.63
C VAL A 317 22.02 -4.08 -36.42
N SER A 318 21.15 -4.90 -37.02
CA SER A 318 21.25 -6.36 -37.00
C SER A 318 22.31 -6.88 -37.98
N LEU A 319 22.66 -8.17 -37.89
CA LEU A 319 23.57 -8.80 -38.85
C LEU A 319 23.05 -8.75 -40.29
N SER A 320 21.73 -8.68 -40.48
CA SER A 320 21.08 -8.51 -41.79
C SER A 320 20.93 -7.02 -42.19
N HIS A 321 21.66 -6.11 -41.53
CA HIS A 321 21.66 -4.67 -41.77
C HIS A 321 20.32 -3.95 -41.52
N GLN A 322 19.41 -4.56 -40.74
CA GLN A 322 18.15 -3.92 -40.37
C GLN A 322 18.33 -3.03 -39.14
N LYS A 323 17.79 -1.80 -39.17
CA LYS A 323 17.72 -0.91 -38.01
C LYS A 323 16.60 -1.37 -37.08
N ILE A 324 16.96 -1.96 -35.94
CA ILE A 324 16.01 -2.38 -34.91
C ILE A 324 15.85 -1.26 -33.87
N PRO A 325 14.65 -0.70 -33.67
CA PRO A 325 14.43 0.38 -32.71
C PRO A 325 14.59 -0.13 -31.27
N LYS A 326 15.20 0.68 -30.40
CA LYS A 326 15.26 0.42 -28.95
C LYS A 326 13.92 0.66 -28.27
N VAL A 327 13.15 1.64 -28.77
CA VAL A 327 11.80 1.98 -28.32
C VAL A 327 10.91 2.09 -29.55
N SER A 328 9.77 1.41 -29.56
CA SER A 328 8.82 1.43 -30.68
C SER A 328 7.53 2.13 -30.25
N PRO A 329 7.31 3.41 -30.62
CA PRO A 329 6.06 4.11 -30.31
C PRO A 329 4.89 3.57 -31.14
N PRO A 330 3.63 3.74 -30.68
CA PRO A 330 2.45 3.48 -31.50
C PRO A 330 2.46 4.35 -32.77
N LYS A 331 2.00 3.77 -33.88
CA LYS A 331 1.89 4.46 -35.19
C LYS A 331 0.55 5.16 -35.39
N SER A 332 -0.39 4.95 -34.47
CA SER A 332 -1.73 5.54 -34.55
C SER A 332 -1.66 7.06 -34.48
N LYS A 333 -2.56 7.70 -35.22
CA LYS A 333 -2.79 9.14 -35.18
C LYS A 333 -4.12 9.48 -34.51
N ASP A 334 -4.88 8.48 -34.06
CA ASP A 334 -6.13 8.69 -33.34
C ASP A 334 -5.84 9.26 -31.95
N TRP A 335 -6.45 10.39 -31.62
CA TRP A 335 -6.23 11.12 -30.37
C TRP A 335 -6.73 10.32 -29.17
N GLY A 336 -7.79 9.52 -29.31
CA GLY A 336 -8.27 8.68 -28.22
C GLY A 336 -7.38 7.48 -27.94
N GLU A 337 -6.88 6.81 -28.99
CA GLU A 337 -5.87 5.77 -28.86
C GLU A 337 -4.58 6.33 -28.25
N LEU A 338 -4.14 7.52 -28.66
CA LEU A 338 -2.98 8.19 -28.09
C LEU A 338 -3.20 8.56 -26.62
N VAL A 339 -4.34 9.13 -26.24
CA VAL A 339 -4.66 9.42 -24.83
C VAL A 339 -4.67 8.13 -23.99
N THR A 340 -5.22 7.05 -24.54
CA THR A 340 -5.21 5.75 -23.87
C THR A 340 -3.78 5.25 -23.64
N PHE A 341 -2.94 5.29 -24.68
CA PHE A 341 -1.55 4.89 -24.60
C PHE A 341 -0.76 5.76 -23.59
N LEU A 342 -0.86 7.09 -23.72
CA LEU A 342 -0.15 8.07 -22.89
C LEU A 342 -0.56 7.97 -21.41
N GLY A 343 -1.84 7.68 -21.14
CA GLY A 343 -2.35 7.53 -19.78
C GLY A 343 -2.04 6.18 -19.12
N LYS A 344 -1.98 5.08 -19.89
CA LYS A 344 -1.83 3.72 -19.33
C LYS A 344 -0.41 3.16 -19.40
N GLU A 345 0.32 3.47 -20.46
CA GLU A 345 1.57 2.77 -20.78
C GLU A 345 2.73 3.74 -20.97
N ASN A 346 2.52 4.76 -21.80
CA ASN A 346 3.45 5.80 -22.21
C ASN A 346 4.81 5.24 -22.71
N LEU A 347 5.69 6.13 -23.16
CA LEU A 347 7.08 5.76 -23.43
C LEU A 347 7.84 5.56 -22.11
N PRO A 348 8.89 4.72 -22.10
CA PRO A 348 9.76 4.59 -20.93
C PRO A 348 10.26 5.95 -20.44
N GLY A 349 10.37 6.12 -19.13
CA GLY A 349 10.77 7.39 -18.50
C GLY A 349 9.66 8.42 -18.35
N HIS A 350 8.43 8.11 -18.77
CA HIS A 350 7.26 8.96 -18.59
C HIS A 350 6.18 8.25 -17.77
N TYR A 351 5.43 9.01 -16.96
CA TYR A 351 4.30 8.49 -16.20
C TYR A 351 3.29 7.77 -17.12
N PRO A 352 2.73 6.60 -16.73
CA PRO A 352 2.85 5.93 -15.42
C PRO A 352 4.05 4.99 -15.28
N TYR A 353 5.06 5.12 -16.14
CA TYR A 353 6.32 4.36 -16.13
C TYR A 353 6.16 2.87 -16.41
N THR A 354 5.07 2.46 -17.07
CA THR A 354 4.81 1.06 -17.45
C THR A 354 5.90 0.52 -18.36
N GLY A 355 6.41 1.33 -19.30
CA GLY A 355 7.56 0.99 -20.15
C GLY A 355 8.92 1.00 -19.44
N GLY A 356 8.97 1.43 -18.18
CA GLY A 356 10.18 1.56 -17.36
C GLY A 356 10.37 2.97 -16.81
N VAL A 357 11.06 3.09 -15.68
CA VAL A 357 11.30 4.37 -14.98
C VAL A 357 12.35 5.27 -15.66
N TYR A 358 13.10 4.74 -16.62
CA TYR A 358 14.12 5.48 -17.36
C TYR A 358 13.81 5.48 -18.86
N PRO A 359 14.12 6.56 -19.61
CA PRO A 359 13.90 6.63 -21.05
C PRO A 359 14.63 5.56 -21.85
N TYR A 360 15.84 5.21 -21.42
CA TYR A 360 16.65 4.15 -22.01
C TYR A 360 17.29 3.31 -20.91
N ARG A 361 17.59 2.05 -21.24
CA ARG A 361 18.44 1.20 -20.41
C ARG A 361 19.86 1.80 -20.36
N ARG A 362 20.55 1.66 -19.23
CA ARG A 362 21.94 2.12 -19.09
C ARG A 362 22.84 1.43 -20.11
N SER A 363 23.71 2.20 -20.75
CA SER A 363 24.82 1.71 -21.54
C SER A 363 26.02 1.45 -20.62
N GLY A 364 26.60 0.25 -20.70
CA GLY A 364 27.85 -0.10 -19.99
C GLY A 364 27.70 -0.61 -18.54
N GLU A 365 26.51 -0.52 -17.94
CA GLU A 365 26.21 -1.15 -16.65
C GLU A 365 25.09 -2.18 -16.84
N ASP A 366 25.48 -3.46 -16.93
CA ASP A 366 24.51 -4.56 -16.97
C ASP A 366 23.79 -4.66 -15.60
N PRO A 367 22.46 -4.86 -15.57
CA PRO A 367 21.73 -5.03 -14.31
C PRO A 367 22.15 -6.27 -13.51
N THR A 368 22.91 -7.18 -14.11
CA THR A 368 23.39 -8.42 -13.49
C THR A 368 23.98 -8.15 -12.10
N ARG A 369 23.36 -8.77 -11.11
CA ARG A 369 23.83 -8.77 -9.72
C ARG A 369 24.07 -10.21 -9.32
N MET A 370 25.32 -10.57 -9.13
CA MET A 370 25.70 -11.97 -8.92
C MET A 370 25.50 -12.34 -7.45
N PHE A 371 24.64 -13.34 -7.22
CA PHE A 371 24.32 -13.87 -5.91
C PHE A 371 25.41 -14.84 -5.44
N ALA A 372 25.97 -14.60 -4.26
CA ALA A 372 26.95 -15.48 -3.65
C ALA A 372 26.87 -15.45 -2.11
N GLY A 373 27.12 -16.61 -1.52
CA GLY A 373 27.18 -16.80 -0.08
C GLY A 373 27.32 -18.29 0.19
N GLU A 374 28.48 -18.71 0.68
CA GLU A 374 28.74 -20.10 1.06
C GLU A 374 29.94 -20.15 2.02
N GLY A 375 29.79 -20.89 3.12
CA GLY A 375 30.85 -21.16 4.07
C GLY A 375 31.29 -19.91 4.84
N THR A 376 32.60 -19.71 4.93
CA THR A 376 33.18 -18.60 5.70
C THR A 376 33.13 -17.27 4.92
N PRO A 377 33.27 -16.13 5.62
CA PRO A 377 33.34 -14.81 5.00
C PRO A 377 34.42 -14.71 3.92
N GLU A 378 35.59 -15.29 4.14
CA GLU A 378 36.72 -15.26 3.21
C GLU A 378 36.43 -16.09 1.95
N ARG A 379 35.73 -17.22 2.08
CA ARG A 379 35.32 -18.03 0.92
C ARG A 379 34.36 -17.25 0.03
N THR A 380 33.37 -16.61 0.64
CA THR A 380 32.40 -15.78 -0.08
C THR A 380 33.05 -14.52 -0.66
N ASN A 381 33.98 -13.88 0.07
CA ASN A 381 34.78 -12.77 -0.43
C ASN A 381 35.57 -13.13 -1.69
N ARG A 382 36.27 -14.28 -1.70
CA ARG A 382 36.96 -14.79 -2.90
C ARG A 382 36.00 -14.96 -4.08
N ARG A 383 34.78 -15.44 -3.82
CA ARG A 383 33.74 -15.59 -4.85
C ARG A 383 33.27 -14.23 -5.36
N PHE A 384 33.09 -13.22 -4.51
CA PHE A 384 32.77 -11.87 -4.96
C PHE A 384 33.87 -11.26 -5.83
N HIS A 385 35.13 -11.42 -5.46
CA HIS A 385 36.25 -10.96 -6.28
C HIS A 385 36.23 -11.63 -7.65
N TYR A 386 36.07 -12.95 -7.70
CA TYR A 386 35.94 -13.67 -8.96
C TYR A 386 34.76 -13.19 -9.81
N LEU A 387 33.57 -13.03 -9.21
CA LEU A 387 32.34 -12.63 -9.92
C LEU A 387 32.35 -11.19 -10.42
N SER A 388 33.17 -10.32 -9.80
CA SER A 388 33.28 -8.91 -10.16
C SER A 388 34.44 -8.61 -11.12
N GLN A 389 35.25 -9.60 -11.47
CA GLN A 389 36.36 -9.44 -12.42
C GLN A 389 35.87 -8.98 -13.80
N GLY A 390 36.49 -7.92 -14.32
CA GLY A 390 36.21 -7.38 -15.67
C GLY A 390 34.91 -6.58 -15.79
N GLY A 391 34.12 -6.46 -14.72
CA GLY A 391 32.92 -5.63 -14.69
C GLY A 391 33.25 -4.13 -14.52
N ALA A 392 32.51 -3.27 -15.23
CA ALA A 392 32.64 -1.82 -15.07
C ALA A 392 32.09 -1.28 -13.73
N ALA A 393 31.26 -2.07 -13.04
CA ALA A 393 30.67 -1.75 -11.73
C ALA A 393 30.62 -2.99 -10.84
N THR A 394 30.86 -2.81 -9.54
CA THR A 394 30.84 -3.89 -8.55
C THR A 394 29.46 -3.98 -7.92
N ARG A 395 28.67 -4.99 -8.33
CA ARG A 395 27.30 -5.21 -7.85
C ARG A 395 27.19 -6.55 -7.14
N LEU A 396 27.35 -6.54 -5.82
CA LEU A 396 27.36 -7.76 -5.00
C LEU A 396 25.96 -8.07 -4.49
N SER A 397 25.62 -9.36 -4.39
CA SER A 397 24.44 -9.82 -3.64
C SER A 397 24.84 -10.95 -2.71
N THR A 398 24.65 -10.73 -1.42
CA THR A 398 25.04 -11.65 -0.36
C THR A 398 23.90 -12.58 -0.01
N ALA A 399 24.23 -13.85 0.23
CA ALA A 399 23.31 -14.85 0.78
C ALA A 399 23.80 -15.27 2.16
N PHE A 400 23.02 -15.06 3.21
CA PHE A 400 23.38 -15.50 4.57
C PHE A 400 22.90 -16.93 4.84
N ASP A 401 23.65 -17.65 5.67
CA ASP A 401 23.23 -18.98 6.11
C ASP A 401 22.03 -18.90 7.07
N SER A 402 21.37 -20.04 7.29
CA SER A 402 20.18 -20.06 8.16
C SER A 402 20.48 -19.66 9.61
N VAL A 403 21.71 -19.82 10.10
CA VAL A 403 22.09 -19.44 11.47
C VAL A 403 22.08 -17.91 11.60
N THR A 404 22.78 -17.23 10.66
CA THR A 404 22.81 -15.76 10.58
C THR A 404 21.44 -15.16 10.30
N LEU A 405 20.64 -15.77 9.42
CA LEU A 405 19.29 -15.27 9.08
C LEU A 405 18.33 -15.23 10.28
N TYR A 406 18.55 -16.07 11.28
CA TYR A 406 17.75 -16.13 12.50
C TYR A 406 18.37 -15.32 13.65
N GLY A 407 19.50 -14.64 13.43
CA GLY A 407 20.17 -13.82 14.44
C GLY A 407 20.85 -14.63 15.54
N GLU A 408 21.24 -15.87 15.23
CA GLU A 408 21.90 -16.78 16.18
C GLU A 408 23.41 -16.83 15.93
N ASP A 409 24.17 -17.09 16.99
CA ASP A 409 25.61 -17.36 16.88
C ASP A 409 25.87 -18.83 16.48
N PRO A 410 26.96 -19.13 15.74
CA PRO A 410 27.37 -20.49 15.46
C PRO A 410 27.71 -21.24 16.76
N ALA A 411 27.22 -22.48 16.88
CA ALA A 411 27.38 -23.29 18.08
C ALA A 411 27.67 -24.76 17.75
N PRO A 412 28.33 -25.52 18.64
CA PRO A 412 28.60 -26.95 18.45
C PRO A 412 27.35 -27.84 18.57
N ARG A 413 26.22 -27.27 19.04
CA ARG A 413 24.95 -27.98 19.18
C ARG A 413 24.51 -28.50 17.79
N PRO A 414 24.20 -29.79 17.61
CA PRO A 414 24.01 -30.38 16.27
C PRO A 414 22.92 -29.73 15.41
N ASP A 415 21.89 -29.16 16.02
CA ASP A 415 20.81 -28.43 15.36
C ASP A 415 21.24 -27.10 14.72
N ILE A 416 22.38 -26.53 15.17
CA ILE A 416 23.03 -25.34 14.62
C ILE A 416 24.24 -25.75 13.79
N TYR A 417 25.13 -26.59 14.34
CA TYR A 417 26.42 -26.92 13.73
C TYR A 417 26.31 -27.40 12.28
N GLY A 418 25.35 -28.30 12.00
CA GLY A 418 25.13 -28.83 10.66
C GLY A 418 24.60 -27.81 9.64
N LYS A 419 24.28 -26.59 10.05
CA LYS A 419 23.74 -25.52 9.20
C LYS A 419 24.71 -24.37 8.95
N ILE A 420 25.79 -24.29 9.74
CA ILE A 420 26.76 -23.19 9.67
C ILE A 420 27.41 -23.16 8.28
N GLY A 421 27.30 -22.04 7.58
CA GLY A 421 27.87 -21.83 6.26
C GLY A 421 27.22 -22.64 5.13
N ASN A 422 26.11 -23.33 5.40
CA ASN A 422 25.33 -24.04 4.38
C ASN A 422 24.27 -23.11 3.80
N SER A 423 24.11 -23.15 2.47
CA SER A 423 23.16 -22.31 1.72
C SER A 423 23.37 -20.79 1.89
N GLY A 424 24.53 -20.38 2.40
CA GLY A 424 24.85 -18.98 2.65
C GLY A 424 26.17 -18.81 3.40
N VAL A 425 26.62 -17.57 3.55
CA VAL A 425 27.78 -17.22 4.37
C VAL A 425 27.38 -17.08 5.83
N ASN A 426 28.21 -17.59 6.74
CA ASN A 426 28.02 -17.37 8.18
C ASN A 426 28.67 -16.06 8.62
N ILE A 427 27.90 -15.16 9.23
CA ILE A 427 28.36 -13.85 9.72
C ILE A 427 27.81 -13.64 11.13
N ALA A 428 28.62 -13.91 12.14
CA ALA A 428 28.22 -13.73 13.55
C ALA A 428 28.69 -12.39 14.13
N THR A 429 29.79 -11.85 13.58
CA THR A 429 30.44 -10.66 14.13
C THR A 429 30.68 -9.58 13.08
N LEU A 430 30.94 -8.35 13.56
CA LEU A 430 31.37 -7.26 12.69
C LEU A 430 32.69 -7.59 11.96
N ASP A 431 33.60 -8.34 12.58
CA ASP A 431 34.86 -8.69 11.94
C ASP A 431 34.65 -9.67 10.78
N ASP A 432 33.66 -10.56 10.87
CA ASP A 432 33.23 -11.42 9.77
C ASP A 432 32.64 -10.61 8.62
N MET A 433 31.85 -9.58 8.92
CA MET A 433 31.37 -8.64 7.91
C MET A 433 32.51 -7.86 7.22
N LYS A 434 33.55 -7.45 7.98
CA LYS A 434 34.74 -6.82 7.40
C LYS A 434 35.49 -7.77 6.46
N LYS A 435 35.66 -9.04 6.86
CA LYS A 435 36.29 -10.06 6.01
C LYS A 435 35.49 -10.30 4.73
N LEU A 436 34.15 -10.35 4.82
CA LEU A 436 33.25 -10.59 3.69
C LEU A 436 33.44 -9.57 2.56
N TYR A 437 33.60 -8.29 2.89
CA TYR A 437 33.73 -7.21 1.90
C TYR A 437 35.15 -6.65 1.77
N SER A 438 36.14 -7.33 2.34
CA SER A 438 37.54 -6.91 2.22
C SER A 438 37.97 -6.78 0.75
N GLY A 439 38.63 -5.67 0.43
CA GLY A 439 39.07 -5.33 -0.93
C GLY A 439 38.01 -4.65 -1.81
N PHE A 440 36.79 -4.41 -1.30
CA PHE A 440 35.79 -3.58 -1.99
C PHE A 440 35.67 -2.22 -1.30
N ASP A 441 35.79 -1.13 -2.06
CA ASP A 441 35.42 0.19 -1.57
C ASP A 441 33.90 0.33 -1.60
N LEU A 442 33.27 0.16 -0.44
CA LEU A 442 31.82 0.25 -0.26
C LEU A 442 31.28 1.69 -0.43
N SER A 443 32.14 2.70 -0.38
CA SER A 443 31.75 4.11 -0.57
C SER A 443 31.88 4.56 -2.03
N ALA A 444 32.48 3.75 -2.89
CA ALA A 444 32.66 4.10 -4.30
C ALA A 444 31.30 4.18 -5.01
N PRO A 445 31.10 5.18 -5.91
CA PRO A 445 29.83 5.37 -6.64
C PRO A 445 29.50 4.23 -7.61
N SER A 446 30.49 3.40 -7.95
CA SER A 446 30.36 2.22 -8.81
C SER A 446 30.21 0.91 -8.03
N THR A 447 30.16 0.95 -6.69
CA THR A 447 29.99 -0.21 -5.83
C THR A 447 28.60 -0.19 -5.21
N SER A 448 27.88 -1.31 -5.28
CA SER A 448 26.62 -1.49 -4.57
C SER A 448 26.50 -2.90 -4.02
N VAL A 449 26.11 -3.01 -2.75
CA VAL A 449 25.92 -4.28 -2.07
C VAL A 449 24.44 -4.43 -1.73
N SER A 450 23.88 -5.59 -2.07
CA SER A 450 22.61 -6.07 -1.57
C SER A 450 22.90 -7.21 -0.60
N MET A 451 22.33 -7.18 0.60
CA MET A 451 22.51 -8.22 1.60
C MET A 451 21.16 -8.70 2.10
#